data_AF-A0A4V1ZXY4-F1
#
_entry.id   AF-A0A4V1ZXY4-F1
#
_cell.length_a   1.000
_cell.length_b   1.000
_cell.length_c   1.000
_cell.angle_alpha   90.00
_cell.angle_beta   90.00
_cell.angle_gamma   90.00
#
_symmetry.space_group_name_H-M   'P 1'
#
loop_
_entity.id
_entity.type
_entity.pdbx_description
1 polymer ?
#
loop_
_entity_poly.entity_id
_entity_poly.type
_entity_poly.pdbx_seq_one_letter_code
_entity_poly.pdbx_strand_id
1 'polypeptide(L)'
;MKKFLCIFFAAFGTGFSFAQDIDLNVKNIPDSLLKQATVVTRYEKEVFEVNGVDRATYQVHTINTVLNEVAASYLMFQHYGDKFDKLGNVEIKVYDASGKIINRYKKKDLITHNIGEGLIDDAIRHYFVVTTSVYPITVEFKYDVEYKGLLSYPDYRFCWPQVAVMNSSFTAIVPKEQGLRFKAKNTTLAPTITSSGSKDTYHWSVNNQPAIKYEDGVVRRGKSYPFIMLAPTKFKLDSYEGDMTSWQTFGNWYQNVLAGTDKLPEARQAFYRNMVKDAPSDREKARIVYEYMQKNFRYVSIQLGIGGQRPFPATFTDEKKYGDCKGLSMFMYAVLKSLGIKSHMVLIYRATHDDGLDADFASNRFNHAILMMPDGNEKIWLECTSKTALFGSLDVTTENRNAVVITEKGGVLMNTPVSQSKNNTFRVSTVIELDENGGGVCKSNIKATGEYKEELLNYLGESKKDDQKQYLVRRIGYKQPDEMVISRIEDAQIYNTNVTLAIEKVSEFMAGPKMFLAPHIYKFWSFSMPATEKRERDYYFETPFFKTDTTIYKLPEGFELDVLPQSKNFDCRNAAYQTSFAYDATTRSITGITTLELKNHRIPPAEYQELKAFFDKVLKEEAQRLVIKKS
;
A
#
# COMPACT_ATOMS: atom_id res chain seq x y z
N MET A 1 26.21 1.78 82.31
CA MET A 1 25.57 0.77 81.44
C MET A 1 25.07 1.47 80.18
N LYS A 2 25.73 1.23 79.04
CA LYS A 2 25.46 1.90 77.75
C LYS A 2 24.44 1.08 76.93
N LYS A 3 23.54 1.82 76.29
CA LYS A 3 22.43 1.42 75.40
C LYS A 3 22.85 0.50 74.26
N PHE A 4 21.94 -0.38 73.82
CA PHE A 4 21.80 -0.71 72.39
C PHE A 4 20.33 -0.88 72.02
N LEU A 5 19.93 -0.08 71.03
CA LEU A 5 18.63 -0.03 70.37
C LEU A 5 18.79 -0.84 69.07
N CYS A 6 18.10 -1.96 68.91
CA CYS A 6 18.13 -2.76 67.68
C CYS A 6 17.12 -2.22 66.67
N ILE A 7 17.61 -1.65 65.58
CA ILE A 7 16.85 -1.25 64.39
C ILE A 7 16.75 -2.46 63.47
N PHE A 8 15.54 -2.89 63.15
CA PHE A 8 15.26 -3.91 62.12
C PHE A 8 15.32 -3.24 60.73
N PHE A 9 16.30 -3.62 59.92
CA PHE A 9 16.38 -3.29 58.50
C PHE A 9 15.61 -4.37 57.71
N ALA A 10 14.46 -4.02 57.13
CA ALA A 10 13.77 -4.86 56.16
C ALA A 10 14.37 -4.61 54.77
N ALA A 11 15.19 -5.55 54.29
CA ALA A 11 15.70 -5.54 52.93
C ALA A 11 14.61 -6.04 51.97
N PHE A 12 14.07 -5.14 51.14
CA PHE A 12 13.29 -5.50 49.96
C PHE A 12 14.22 -6.10 48.91
N GLY A 13 14.26 -7.43 48.82
CA GLY A 13 14.88 -8.14 47.72
C GLY A 13 13.99 -8.05 46.48
N THR A 14 14.46 -7.35 45.44
CA THR A 14 13.93 -7.46 44.08
C THR A 14 14.27 -8.84 43.54
N GLY A 15 13.33 -9.78 43.66
CA GLY A 15 13.45 -11.10 43.04
C GLY A 15 13.44 -10.95 41.51
N PHE A 16 14.61 -11.14 40.88
CA PHE A 16 14.67 -11.54 39.49
C PHE A 16 14.05 -12.94 39.39
N SER A 17 12.84 -13.03 38.84
CA SER A 17 12.28 -14.31 38.42
C SER A 17 13.22 -14.92 37.38
N PHE A 18 13.91 -16.00 37.75
CA PHE A 18 14.56 -16.87 36.78
C PHE A 18 13.51 -17.30 35.75
N ALA A 19 13.83 -17.16 34.46
CA ALA A 19 13.00 -17.71 33.41
C ALA A 19 12.91 -19.23 33.64
N GLN A 20 11.69 -19.76 33.76
CA GLN A 20 11.49 -21.21 33.65
C GLN A 20 12.05 -21.64 32.29
N ASP A 21 12.87 -22.69 32.26
CA ASP A 21 13.25 -23.33 31.00
C ASP A 21 11.95 -23.77 30.30
N ILE A 22 11.59 -23.06 29.24
CA ILE A 22 10.40 -23.37 28.46
C ILE A 22 10.68 -24.67 27.73
N ASP A 23 9.85 -25.69 27.96
CA ASP A 23 9.95 -26.94 27.19
C ASP A 23 9.53 -26.67 25.73
N LEU A 24 10.50 -26.76 24.82
CA LEU A 24 10.34 -26.50 23.39
C LEU A 24 10.07 -27.76 22.57
N ASN A 25 9.80 -28.91 23.20
CA ASN A 25 9.32 -30.07 22.47
C ASN A 25 7.98 -29.73 21.79
N VAL A 26 7.90 -29.94 20.47
CA VAL A 26 6.74 -29.54 19.67
C VAL A 26 5.47 -30.30 20.09
N LYS A 27 5.60 -31.50 20.68
CA LYS A 27 4.47 -32.27 21.22
C LYS A 27 3.75 -31.56 22.36
N ASN A 28 4.39 -30.56 22.98
CA ASN A 28 3.80 -29.75 24.04
C ASN A 28 3.09 -28.49 23.50
N ILE A 29 2.87 -28.37 22.18
CA ILE A 29 1.94 -27.37 21.64
C ILE A 29 0.51 -27.91 21.83
N PRO A 30 -0.40 -27.17 22.49
CA PRO A 30 -1.80 -27.57 22.56
C PRO A 30 -2.44 -27.73 21.17
N ASP A 31 -3.19 -28.80 20.96
CA ASP A 31 -3.86 -29.09 19.67
C ASP A 31 -4.76 -27.94 19.19
N SER A 32 -5.38 -27.21 20.14
CA SER A 32 -6.22 -26.05 19.84
C SER A 32 -5.45 -24.91 19.15
N LEU A 33 -4.13 -24.82 19.36
CA LEU A 33 -3.25 -23.80 18.77
C LEU A 33 -2.57 -24.28 17.47
N LEU A 34 -2.68 -25.56 17.13
CA LEU A 34 -2.20 -26.10 15.84
C LEU A 34 -3.24 -25.90 14.73
N LYS A 35 -4.52 -25.80 15.07
CA LYS A 35 -5.60 -25.64 14.10
C LYS A 35 -5.44 -24.33 13.32
N GLN A 36 -5.30 -24.45 11.98
CA GLN A 36 -5.12 -23.32 11.03
C GLN A 36 -3.82 -22.51 11.22
N ALA A 37 -2.93 -22.93 12.13
CA ALA A 37 -1.65 -22.27 12.36
C ALA A 37 -0.60 -22.75 11.35
N THR A 38 0.21 -21.83 10.85
CA THR A 38 1.48 -22.12 10.19
C THR A 38 2.67 -21.80 11.09
N VAL A 39 2.44 -21.01 12.15
CA VAL A 39 3.41 -20.67 13.21
C VAL A 39 2.72 -20.69 14.57
N VAL A 40 3.45 -21.12 15.59
CA VAL A 40 3.06 -20.94 16.98
C VAL A 40 4.12 -20.11 17.70
N THR A 41 3.75 -18.91 18.13
CA THR A 41 4.55 -18.12 19.06
C THR A 41 4.46 -18.77 20.44
N ARG A 42 5.52 -19.50 20.81
CA ARG A 42 5.64 -20.22 22.09
C ARG A 42 5.79 -19.22 23.25
N TYR A 43 6.55 -18.16 23.00
CA TYR A 43 6.83 -17.11 23.97
C TYR A 43 7.22 -15.82 23.26
N GLU A 44 6.71 -14.70 23.76
CA GLU A 44 7.11 -13.36 23.34
C GLU A 44 7.13 -12.44 24.57
N LYS A 45 8.25 -11.75 24.76
CA LYS A 45 8.38 -10.70 25.76
C LYS A 45 9.10 -9.51 25.16
N GLU A 46 8.42 -8.38 25.17
CA GLU A 46 8.90 -7.11 24.66
C GLU A 46 8.92 -6.08 25.80
N VAL A 47 10.03 -5.37 25.97
CA VAL A 47 10.19 -4.33 26.99
C VAL A 47 10.71 -3.06 26.33
N PHE A 48 9.87 -2.03 26.28
CA PHE A 48 10.19 -0.71 25.77
C PHE A 48 10.32 0.28 26.92
N GLU A 49 11.53 0.79 27.16
CA GLU A 49 11.80 1.74 28.23
C GLU A 49 12.26 3.08 27.68
N VAL A 50 11.50 4.12 28.02
CA VAL A 50 11.82 5.50 27.66
C VAL A 50 12.73 6.10 28.73
N ASN A 51 13.93 6.49 28.30
CA ASN A 51 15.01 6.98 29.16
C ASN A 51 15.17 8.51 29.10
N GLY A 52 14.53 9.16 28.12
CA GLY A 52 14.60 10.61 27.90
C GLY A 52 13.72 11.00 26.72
N VAL A 53 13.52 12.30 26.51
CA VAL A 53 12.62 12.82 25.45
C VAL A 53 13.03 12.40 24.03
N ASP A 54 14.31 12.08 23.83
CA ASP A 54 14.91 11.56 22.60
C ASP A 54 15.51 10.15 22.75
N ARG A 55 15.34 9.46 23.90
CA ARG A 55 16.04 8.20 24.19
C ARG A 55 15.13 7.11 24.71
N ALA A 56 15.25 5.92 24.12
CA ALA A 56 14.62 4.72 24.62
C ALA A 56 15.48 3.49 24.33
N THR A 57 15.18 2.40 25.04
CA THR A 57 15.72 1.07 24.79
C THR A 57 14.59 0.10 24.58
N TYR A 58 14.74 -0.83 23.64
CA TYR A 58 13.76 -1.86 23.35
C TYR A 58 14.41 -3.23 23.38
N GLN A 59 13.89 -4.12 24.21
CA GLN A 59 14.37 -5.49 24.34
C GLN A 59 13.28 -6.44 23.88
N VAL A 60 13.65 -7.39 23.01
CA VAL A 60 12.73 -8.35 22.43
C VAL A 60 13.27 -9.76 22.64
N HIS A 61 12.42 -10.65 23.15
CA HIS A 61 12.67 -12.07 23.23
C HIS A 61 11.48 -12.84 22.67
N THR A 62 11.63 -13.46 21.51
CA THR A 62 10.61 -14.28 20.87
C THR A 62 11.08 -15.70 20.67
N ILE A 63 10.15 -16.66 20.75
CA ILE A 63 10.35 -18.07 20.42
C ILE A 63 9.18 -18.50 19.55
N ASN A 64 9.45 -18.82 18.29
CA ASN A 64 8.46 -19.19 17.30
C ASN A 64 8.73 -20.58 16.76
N THR A 65 7.75 -21.47 16.84
CA THR A 65 7.77 -22.77 16.13
C THR A 65 7.10 -22.60 14.77
N VAL A 66 7.87 -22.79 13.70
CA VAL A 66 7.39 -22.76 12.31
C VAL A 66 6.99 -24.18 11.92
N LEU A 67 5.73 -24.36 11.53
CA LEU A 67 5.13 -25.69 11.33
C LEU A 67 5.31 -26.24 9.92
N ASN A 68 5.49 -25.36 8.92
CA ASN A 68 5.67 -25.74 7.52
C ASN A 68 6.35 -24.61 6.70
N GLU A 69 6.71 -24.94 5.46
CA GLU A 69 7.44 -24.05 4.55
C GLU A 69 6.69 -22.75 4.19
N VAL A 70 5.36 -22.74 4.26
CA VAL A 70 4.54 -21.55 3.92
C VAL A 70 4.88 -20.37 4.83
N ALA A 71 5.34 -20.64 6.06
CA ALA A 71 5.75 -19.63 7.02
C ALA A 71 7.28 -19.50 7.18
N ALA A 72 8.07 -19.91 6.18
CA ALA A 72 9.53 -19.78 6.21
C ALA A 72 10.03 -18.34 6.46
N SER A 73 9.23 -17.31 6.18
CA SER A 73 9.57 -15.92 6.52
C SER A 73 9.78 -15.67 8.02
N TYR A 74 9.20 -16.50 8.91
CA TYR A 74 9.42 -16.43 10.36
C TYR A 74 10.79 -16.97 10.79
N LEU A 75 11.51 -17.65 9.90
CA LEU A 75 12.89 -18.10 10.10
C LEU A 75 13.93 -17.00 9.81
N MET A 76 13.46 -15.83 9.38
CA MET A 76 14.31 -14.68 9.12
C MET A 76 14.27 -13.72 10.30
N PHE A 77 15.43 -13.51 10.93
CA PHE A 77 15.65 -12.33 11.75
C PHE A 77 15.86 -11.14 10.82
N GLN A 78 15.20 -10.01 11.08
CA GLN A 78 15.47 -8.76 10.40
C GLN A 78 15.23 -7.56 11.31
N HIS A 79 16.09 -6.57 11.18
CA HIS A 79 15.95 -5.28 11.83
C HIS A 79 16.38 -4.18 10.85
N TYR A 80 15.57 -3.13 10.81
CA TYR A 80 15.77 -1.93 10.01
C TYR A 80 16.20 -0.83 10.98
N GLY A 81 17.37 -0.24 10.75
CA GLY A 81 17.90 0.84 11.58
C GLY A 81 18.34 2.02 10.73
N ASP A 82 18.69 3.12 11.39
CA ASP A 82 19.21 4.35 10.80
C ASP A 82 20.06 5.09 11.85
N LYS A 83 20.30 6.41 11.70
CA LYS A 83 21.05 7.17 12.71
C LYS A 83 20.32 7.32 14.06
N PHE A 84 19.01 7.06 14.12
CA PHE A 84 18.13 7.19 15.27
C PHE A 84 17.72 5.83 15.88
N ASP A 85 17.85 4.74 15.13
CA ASP A 85 17.56 3.38 15.58
C ASP A 85 18.81 2.49 15.39
N LYS A 86 19.40 2.04 16.51
CA LYS A 86 20.62 1.24 16.51
C LYS A 86 20.39 -0.13 17.14
N LEU A 87 20.56 -1.17 16.35
CA LEU A 87 20.62 -2.55 16.83
C LEU A 87 21.79 -2.75 17.80
N GLY A 88 21.50 -3.29 18.98
CA GLY A 88 22.46 -3.68 20.01
C GLY A 88 22.84 -5.15 19.91
N ASN A 89 22.69 -5.93 20.99
CA ASN A 89 23.03 -7.36 20.96
C ASN A 89 21.99 -8.14 20.18
N VAL A 90 22.42 -9.27 19.60
CA VAL A 90 21.53 -10.25 18.96
C VAL A 90 22.02 -11.65 19.32
N GLU A 91 21.10 -12.49 19.75
CA GLU A 91 21.24 -13.93 19.89
C GLU A 91 20.11 -14.61 19.13
N ILE A 92 20.47 -15.53 18.23
CA ILE A 92 19.54 -16.38 17.50
C ILE A 92 19.84 -17.82 17.88
N LYS A 93 18.82 -18.59 18.28
CA LYS A 93 18.97 -20.04 18.47
C LYS A 93 17.96 -20.80 17.65
N VAL A 94 18.38 -21.94 17.15
CA VAL A 94 17.55 -22.84 16.35
C VAL A 94 17.45 -24.17 17.07
N TYR A 95 16.24 -24.70 17.15
CA TYR A 95 15.92 -25.94 17.82
C TYR A 95 15.23 -26.90 16.87
N ASP A 96 15.54 -28.19 16.99
CA ASP A 96 14.78 -29.25 16.33
C ASP A 96 13.41 -29.48 16.99
N ALA A 97 12.62 -30.40 16.43
CA ALA A 97 11.28 -30.72 16.93
C ALA A 97 11.26 -31.30 18.36
N SER A 98 12.38 -31.84 18.86
CA SER A 98 12.50 -32.35 20.23
C SER A 98 12.79 -31.24 21.25
N GLY A 99 13.05 -30.01 20.79
CA GLY A 99 13.46 -28.89 21.63
C GLY A 99 14.98 -28.85 21.86
N LYS A 100 15.78 -29.62 21.13
CA LYS A 100 17.25 -29.59 21.24
C LYS A 100 17.82 -28.51 20.35
N ILE A 101 18.76 -27.73 20.89
CA ILE A 101 19.47 -26.70 20.14
C ILE A 101 20.38 -27.35 19.10
N ILE A 102 20.22 -26.95 17.84
CA ILE A 102 21.03 -27.40 16.71
C ILE A 102 21.97 -26.31 16.19
N ASN A 103 21.60 -25.03 16.32
CA ASN A 103 22.44 -23.90 15.90
C ASN A 103 22.29 -22.68 16.83
N ARG A 104 23.34 -21.85 16.85
CA ARG A 104 23.37 -20.57 17.55
C ARG A 104 24.11 -19.54 16.69
N TYR A 105 23.56 -18.33 16.63
CA TYR A 105 24.14 -17.20 15.93
C TYR A 105 24.07 -15.95 16.79
N LYS A 106 24.94 -14.99 16.48
CA LYS A 106 25.05 -13.70 17.16
C LYS A 106 25.03 -12.58 16.14
N LYS A 107 25.01 -11.34 16.63
CA LYS A 107 25.06 -10.13 15.78
C LYS A 107 26.12 -10.16 14.67
N LYS A 108 27.32 -10.68 14.96
CA LYS A 108 28.43 -10.76 13.99
C LYS A 108 28.15 -11.67 12.79
N ASP A 109 27.16 -12.57 12.92
CA ASP A 109 26.78 -13.52 11.88
C ASP A 109 25.68 -12.94 10.97
N LEU A 110 25.14 -11.75 11.28
CA LEU A 110 24.14 -11.07 10.48
C LEU A 110 24.77 -10.48 9.21
N ILE A 111 24.01 -10.53 8.12
CA ILE A 111 24.33 -9.78 6.91
C ILE A 111 23.81 -8.36 7.09
N THR A 112 24.68 -7.39 6.82
CA THR A 112 24.38 -5.96 6.92
C THR A 112 24.59 -5.30 5.57
N HIS A 113 23.61 -4.54 5.11
CA HIS A 113 23.74 -3.70 3.91
C HIS A 113 22.89 -2.44 4.07
N ASN A 114 23.32 -1.37 3.40
CA ASN A 114 22.50 -0.18 3.27
C ASN A 114 21.28 -0.50 2.42
N ILE A 115 20.15 0.05 2.80
CA ILE A 115 18.87 -0.08 2.12
C ILE A 115 18.31 1.31 1.85
N GLY A 116 17.37 1.39 0.92
CA GLY A 116 16.72 2.63 0.52
C GLY A 116 16.37 2.56 -0.95
N GLU A 117 15.22 3.11 -1.32
CA GLU A 117 14.83 3.30 -2.73
C GLU A 117 15.49 4.56 -3.33
N GLY A 118 16.32 5.22 -2.52
CA GLY A 118 16.97 6.48 -2.80
C GLY A 118 18.39 6.38 -3.33
N LEU A 119 18.92 7.51 -3.81
CA LEU A 119 20.30 7.61 -4.24
C LEU A 119 21.26 7.56 -3.04
N ILE A 120 20.85 8.13 -1.91
CA ILE A 120 21.61 8.19 -0.66
C ILE A 120 20.63 8.03 0.51
N ASP A 121 20.86 7.03 1.36
CA ASP A 121 20.03 6.71 2.53
C ASP A 121 20.97 6.30 3.69
N ASP A 122 20.61 6.63 4.94
CA ASP A 122 21.28 6.13 6.14
C ASP A 122 20.60 4.89 6.73
N ALA A 123 19.52 4.43 6.11
CA ALA A 123 18.84 3.20 6.47
C ALA A 123 19.72 1.98 6.20
N ILE A 124 19.78 1.10 7.19
CA ILE A 124 20.55 -0.13 7.19
C ILE A 124 19.62 -1.28 7.50
N ARG A 125 19.80 -2.40 6.81
CA ARG A 125 19.14 -3.66 7.12
C ARG A 125 20.15 -4.65 7.66
N HIS A 126 19.89 -5.12 8.87
CA HIS A 126 20.54 -6.28 9.46
C HIS A 126 19.59 -7.48 9.32
N TYR A 127 20.05 -8.58 8.75
CA TYR A 127 19.22 -9.77 8.62
C TYR A 127 20.02 -11.07 8.68
N PHE A 128 19.31 -12.14 9.03
CA PHE A 128 19.81 -13.51 9.00
C PHE A 128 18.67 -14.45 8.68
N VAL A 129 18.92 -15.43 7.81
CA VAL A 129 17.91 -16.41 7.39
C VAL A 129 18.35 -17.79 7.87
N VAL A 130 17.54 -18.43 8.71
CA VAL A 130 17.72 -19.84 9.04
C VAL A 130 17.21 -20.67 7.86
N THR A 131 18.12 -21.37 7.18
CA THR A 131 17.78 -22.26 6.07
C THR A 131 17.51 -23.68 6.58
N THR A 132 16.38 -24.27 6.17
CA THR A 132 15.99 -25.63 6.54
C THR A 132 15.05 -26.22 5.50
N SER A 133 15.04 -27.54 5.37
CA SER A 133 14.02 -28.32 4.65
C SER A 133 13.17 -29.17 5.60
N VAL A 134 13.44 -29.10 6.92
CA VAL A 134 12.77 -29.89 7.94
C VAL A 134 11.88 -28.98 8.78
N TYR A 135 10.62 -29.39 8.92
CA TYR A 135 9.61 -28.78 9.77
C TYR A 135 8.93 -29.87 10.61
N PRO A 136 8.43 -29.56 11.82
CA PRO A 136 8.48 -28.26 12.48
C PRO A 136 9.89 -27.93 12.99
N ILE A 137 10.22 -26.63 13.02
CA ILE A 137 11.48 -26.10 13.53
C ILE A 137 11.19 -24.90 14.43
N THR A 138 11.99 -24.69 15.48
CA THR A 138 11.79 -23.56 16.39
C THR A 138 12.96 -22.59 16.33
N VAL A 139 12.66 -21.30 16.25
CA VAL A 139 13.65 -20.22 16.28
C VAL A 139 13.39 -19.31 17.47
N GLU A 140 14.45 -19.01 18.21
CA GLU A 140 14.46 -18.01 19.29
C GLU A 140 15.27 -16.80 18.83
N PHE A 141 14.69 -15.62 18.97
CA PHE A 141 15.37 -14.34 18.76
C PHE A 141 15.42 -13.58 20.08
N LYS A 142 16.61 -13.10 20.45
CA LYS A 142 16.82 -12.13 21.52
C LYS A 142 17.63 -10.99 20.99
N TYR A 143 17.14 -9.76 21.14
CA TYR A 143 17.89 -8.59 20.74
C TYR A 143 17.49 -7.35 21.51
N ASP A 144 18.35 -6.35 21.46
CA ASP A 144 18.09 -5.03 22.00
C ASP A 144 18.32 -3.95 20.95
N VAL A 145 17.62 -2.82 21.10
CA VAL A 145 17.65 -1.67 20.22
C VAL A 145 17.76 -0.40 21.07
N GLU A 146 18.65 0.51 20.66
CA GLU A 146 18.81 1.83 21.25
C GLU A 146 18.23 2.90 20.32
N TYR A 147 17.35 3.75 20.85
CA TYR A 147 16.77 4.88 20.14
C TYR A 147 17.46 6.20 20.50
N LYS A 148 17.72 7.04 19.48
CA LYS A 148 18.26 8.42 19.54
C LYS A 148 17.30 9.43 18.88
N GLY A 149 16.01 9.21 19.00
CA GLY A 149 14.96 10.10 18.54
C GLY A 149 13.63 9.37 18.67
N LEU A 150 12.60 10.03 19.20
CA LEU A 150 11.39 9.34 19.63
C LEU A 150 10.13 9.83 18.92
N LEU A 151 10.20 10.06 17.62
CA LEU A 151 9.03 10.48 16.83
C LEU A 151 7.91 9.40 16.80
N SER A 152 8.26 8.13 17.00
CA SER A 152 7.36 6.99 17.04
C SER A 152 7.79 5.99 18.12
N TYR A 153 6.83 5.23 18.67
CA TYR A 153 7.08 4.10 19.57
C TYR A 153 6.73 2.78 18.86
N PRO A 154 7.33 1.64 19.28
CA PRO A 154 6.97 0.33 18.74
C PRO A 154 5.52 -0.02 19.09
N ASP A 155 4.81 -0.63 18.14
CA ASP A 155 3.49 -1.21 18.37
C ASP A 155 3.62 -2.57 19.05
N TYR A 156 2.68 -2.93 19.92
CA TYR A 156 2.58 -4.30 20.41
C TYR A 156 1.78 -5.16 19.43
N ARG A 157 2.48 -5.96 18.62
CA ARG A 157 1.92 -6.77 17.52
C ARG A 157 1.96 -8.26 17.80
N PHE A 158 1.14 -8.69 18.75
CA PHE A 158 1.04 -10.09 19.15
C PHE A 158 0.24 -10.99 18.19
N CYS A 159 -0.50 -10.44 17.22
CA CYS A 159 -1.34 -11.24 16.33
C CYS A 159 -1.03 -11.00 14.84
N TRP A 160 -0.81 -12.09 14.12
CA TRP A 160 -0.56 -12.14 12.68
C TRP A 160 -1.42 -13.23 12.01
N PRO A 161 -1.66 -13.16 10.69
CA PRO A 161 -2.43 -14.20 9.99
C PRO A 161 -1.79 -15.56 10.17
N GLN A 162 -2.61 -16.57 10.48
CA GLN A 162 -2.22 -17.97 10.64
C GLN A 162 -1.15 -18.20 11.72
N VAL A 163 -1.02 -17.27 12.68
CA VAL A 163 -0.13 -17.41 13.84
C VAL A 163 -0.95 -17.58 15.09
N ALA A 164 -0.73 -18.68 15.81
CA ALA A 164 -1.26 -18.88 17.16
C ALA A 164 -0.25 -18.41 18.20
N VAL A 165 -0.73 -17.99 19.38
CA VAL A 165 0.09 -17.47 20.47
C VAL A 165 -0.19 -18.24 21.75
N MET A 166 0.86 -18.79 22.36
CA MET A 166 0.77 -19.40 23.69
C MET A 166 0.92 -18.36 24.78
N ASN A 167 1.98 -17.58 24.71
CA ASN A 167 2.26 -16.50 25.64
C ASN A 167 2.94 -15.35 24.90
N SER A 168 2.39 -14.16 25.05
CA SER A 168 3.00 -12.92 24.56
C SER A 168 2.77 -11.83 25.59
N SER A 169 3.75 -10.95 25.78
CA SER A 169 3.64 -9.79 26.64
C SER A 169 4.45 -8.60 26.15
N PHE A 170 3.93 -7.41 26.40
CA PHE A 170 4.60 -6.15 26.12
C PHE A 170 4.56 -5.24 27.34
N THR A 171 5.69 -4.63 27.65
CA THR A 171 5.83 -3.70 28.78
C THR A 171 6.40 -2.37 28.29
N ALA A 172 5.65 -1.28 28.43
CA ALA A 172 6.16 0.07 28.25
C ALA A 172 6.48 0.68 29.62
N ILE A 173 7.70 1.21 29.79
CA ILE A 173 8.13 1.93 30.99
C ILE A 173 8.43 3.37 30.57
N VAL A 174 7.64 4.33 31.05
CA VAL A 174 7.68 5.71 30.54
C VAL A 174 7.74 6.72 31.69
N PRO A 175 8.61 7.75 31.64
CA PRO A 175 8.60 8.85 32.59
C PRO A 175 7.24 9.57 32.57
N LYS A 176 6.69 9.84 33.75
CA LYS A 176 5.36 10.47 33.90
C LYS A 176 5.22 11.77 33.12
N GLU A 177 6.29 12.57 33.09
CA GLU A 177 6.34 13.85 32.37
C GLU A 177 6.29 13.71 30.84
N GLN A 178 6.71 12.56 30.29
CA GLN A 178 6.72 12.31 28.85
C GLN A 178 5.42 11.69 28.36
N GLY A 179 4.73 10.94 29.24
CA GLY A 179 3.43 10.32 29.00
C GLY A 179 3.44 9.25 27.89
N LEU A 180 2.46 8.35 27.91
CA LEU A 180 2.25 7.35 26.86
C LEU A 180 0.83 7.46 26.31
N ARG A 181 0.70 7.44 24.98
CA ARG A 181 -0.58 7.29 24.30
C ARG A 181 -0.65 5.89 23.70
N PHE A 182 -1.80 5.23 23.84
CA PHE A 182 -2.03 3.93 23.24
C PHE A 182 -3.47 3.78 22.75
N LYS A 183 -3.68 2.91 21.74
CA LYS A 183 -5.01 2.59 21.20
C LYS A 183 -5.07 1.11 20.80
N ALA A 184 -6.05 0.39 21.31
CA ALA A 184 -6.34 -0.97 20.88
C ALA A 184 -6.99 -0.97 19.49
N LYS A 185 -6.50 -1.81 18.57
CA LYS A 185 -7.05 -1.98 17.23
C LYS A 185 -7.48 -3.42 17.02
N ASN A 186 -8.73 -3.63 16.62
CA ASN A 186 -9.35 -4.95 16.44
C ASN A 186 -9.26 -5.85 17.69
N THR A 187 -9.22 -5.25 18.87
CA THR A 187 -9.14 -5.95 20.16
C THR A 187 -9.66 -5.05 21.28
N THR A 188 -10.00 -5.66 22.41
CA THR A 188 -10.37 -4.98 23.66
C THR A 188 -9.27 -5.07 24.71
N LEU A 189 -8.08 -5.56 24.34
CA LEU A 189 -6.96 -5.74 25.24
C LEU A 189 -6.50 -4.38 25.83
N ALA A 190 -6.51 -4.29 27.15
CA ALA A 190 -6.10 -3.12 27.92
C ALA A 190 -4.86 -3.41 28.79
N PRO A 191 -4.02 -2.42 29.10
CA PRO A 191 -2.89 -2.63 29.97
C PRO A 191 -3.29 -2.69 31.44
N THR A 192 -2.52 -3.42 32.23
CA THR A 192 -2.39 -3.12 33.66
C THR A 192 -1.40 -1.97 33.80
N ILE A 193 -1.76 -0.93 34.56
CA ILE A 193 -0.92 0.27 34.74
C ILE A 193 -0.48 0.33 36.20
N THR A 194 0.83 0.46 36.42
CA THR A 194 1.42 0.65 37.75
C THR A 194 2.36 1.85 37.74
N SER A 195 2.29 2.69 38.76
CA SER A 195 3.20 3.82 38.94
C SER A 195 4.27 3.51 39.99
N SER A 196 5.53 3.80 39.68
CA SER A 196 6.65 3.66 40.62
C SER A 196 7.60 4.85 40.48
N GLY A 197 7.74 5.63 41.55
CA GLY A 197 8.53 6.87 41.54
C GLY A 197 8.08 7.83 40.42
N SER A 198 9.02 8.18 39.54
CA SER A 198 8.83 9.09 38.40
C SER A 198 8.38 8.40 37.10
N LYS A 199 8.16 7.09 37.10
CA LYS A 199 7.79 6.31 35.91
C LYS A 199 6.42 5.63 36.07
N ASP A 200 5.73 5.50 34.95
CA ASP A 200 4.56 4.62 34.80
C ASP A 200 4.96 3.40 33.96
N THR A 201 4.42 2.24 34.34
CA THR A 201 4.61 0.97 33.63
C THR A 201 3.28 0.47 33.12
N TYR A 202 3.20 0.18 31.83
CA TYR A 202 2.02 -0.33 31.13
C TYR A 202 2.34 -1.75 30.67
N HIS A 203 1.56 -2.73 31.11
CA HIS A 203 1.77 -4.13 30.79
C HIS A 203 0.56 -4.74 30.10
N TRP A 204 0.76 -5.28 28.90
CA TRP A 204 -0.22 -6.08 28.17
C TRP A 204 0.24 -7.53 28.09
N SER A 205 -0.70 -8.47 28.09
CA SER A 205 -0.40 -9.87 27.85
C SER A 205 -1.52 -10.59 27.12
N VAL A 206 -1.16 -11.61 26.36
CA VAL A 206 -2.06 -12.48 25.61
C VAL A 206 -1.64 -13.93 25.86
N ASN A 207 -2.61 -14.79 26.16
CA ASN A 207 -2.38 -16.20 26.45
C ASN A 207 -3.33 -17.07 25.63
N ASN A 208 -2.81 -18.16 25.06
CA ASN A 208 -3.55 -19.18 24.32
C ASN A 208 -4.50 -18.63 23.23
N GLN A 209 -4.03 -17.65 22.45
CA GLN A 209 -4.78 -17.09 21.32
C GLN A 209 -4.68 -18.03 20.11
N PRO A 210 -5.80 -18.57 19.59
CA PRO A 210 -5.80 -19.38 18.38
C PRO A 210 -5.37 -18.59 17.14
N ALA A 211 -4.88 -19.30 16.12
CA ALA A 211 -4.54 -18.70 14.85
C ALA A 211 -5.77 -18.08 14.17
N ILE A 212 -5.62 -16.88 13.61
CA ILE A 212 -6.65 -16.23 12.82
C ILE A 212 -6.44 -16.56 11.35
N LYS A 213 -7.46 -17.09 10.68
CA LYS A 213 -7.41 -17.40 9.23
C LYS A 213 -7.05 -16.15 8.42
N TYR A 214 -6.17 -16.34 7.43
CA TYR A 214 -5.90 -15.33 6.41
C TYR A 214 -7.07 -15.24 5.42
N GLU A 215 -7.51 -14.01 5.13
CA GLU A 215 -8.50 -13.72 4.10
C GLU A 215 -7.84 -12.89 3.00
N ASP A 216 -8.00 -13.30 1.73
CA ASP A 216 -7.51 -12.53 0.59
C ASP A 216 -8.24 -11.19 0.45
N GLY A 217 -7.56 -10.20 -0.13
CA GLY A 217 -8.10 -8.86 -0.40
C GLY A 217 -8.47 -8.05 0.85
N VAL A 218 -7.93 -8.36 2.02
CA VAL A 218 -8.10 -7.52 3.22
C VAL A 218 -7.21 -6.27 3.18
N VAL A 219 -7.57 -5.25 3.98
CA VAL A 219 -6.69 -4.09 4.25
C VAL A 219 -5.31 -4.59 4.70
N ARG A 220 -4.24 -3.85 4.35
CA ARG A 220 -2.83 -4.22 4.59
C ARG A 220 -2.65 -5.11 5.81
N ARG A 221 -2.03 -6.29 5.64
CA ARG A 221 -1.98 -7.39 6.64
C ARG A 221 -1.83 -6.89 8.08
N GLY A 222 -0.88 -6.02 8.39
CA GLY A 222 -0.65 -5.52 9.76
C GLY A 222 -1.78 -4.67 10.39
N LYS A 223 -2.75 -4.15 9.64
CA LYS A 223 -3.88 -3.38 10.18
C LYS A 223 -5.16 -4.22 10.37
N SER A 224 -5.20 -5.41 9.77
CA SER A 224 -6.37 -6.33 9.76
C SER A 224 -6.48 -7.22 11.00
N TYR A 225 -5.45 -7.27 11.84
CA TYR A 225 -5.38 -8.17 13.01
C TYR A 225 -5.29 -7.37 14.32
N PRO A 226 -5.58 -7.99 15.47
CA PRO A 226 -5.41 -7.40 16.80
C PRO A 226 -4.00 -6.86 17.05
N PHE A 227 -3.89 -5.61 17.51
CA PHE A 227 -2.63 -5.04 18.02
C PHE A 227 -2.90 -3.81 18.90
N ILE A 228 -1.88 -3.35 19.63
CA ILE A 228 -1.92 -2.08 20.37
C ILE A 228 -1.01 -1.08 19.65
N MET A 229 -1.58 0.04 19.22
CA MET A 229 -0.83 1.19 18.74
C MET A 229 -0.25 1.96 19.92
N LEU A 230 1.03 2.30 19.87
CA LEU A 230 1.65 3.22 20.83
C LEU A 230 2.11 4.49 20.12
N ALA A 231 2.14 5.59 20.87
CA ALA A 231 2.72 6.86 20.45
C ALA A 231 3.25 7.65 21.65
N PRO A 232 4.33 8.43 21.47
CA PRO A 232 4.75 9.40 22.47
C PRO A 232 3.66 10.45 22.70
N THR A 233 3.65 11.09 23.89
CA THR A 233 2.97 12.39 24.05
C THR A 233 3.94 13.52 23.77
N LYS A 234 5.09 13.52 24.46
CA LYS A 234 6.22 14.42 24.19
C LYS A 234 7.34 13.64 23.51
N PHE A 235 8.00 14.25 22.55
CA PHE A 235 9.11 13.63 21.86
C PHE A 235 10.13 14.65 21.39
N LYS A 236 11.31 14.16 21.03
CA LYS A 236 12.34 14.92 20.35
C LYS A 236 12.92 14.10 19.22
N LEU A 237 13.04 14.71 18.05
CA LEU A 237 13.75 14.16 16.91
C LEU A 237 14.81 15.16 16.48
N ASP A 238 16.07 14.73 16.53
CA ASP A 238 17.21 15.61 16.29
C ASP A 238 17.16 16.83 17.26
N SER A 239 17.18 18.06 16.75
CA SER A 239 17.03 19.28 17.54
C SER A 239 15.59 19.75 17.77
N TYR A 240 14.57 19.01 17.28
CA TYR A 240 13.18 19.46 17.29
C TYR A 240 12.35 18.71 18.36
N GLU A 241 11.96 19.45 19.40
CA GLU A 241 11.02 18.97 20.43
C GLU A 241 9.58 19.18 19.99
N GLY A 242 8.73 18.18 20.24
CA GLY A 242 7.37 18.11 19.73
C GLY A 242 6.35 17.52 20.70
N ASP A 243 5.08 17.70 20.34
CA ASP A 243 3.91 17.27 21.09
C ASP A 243 2.91 16.56 20.16
N MET A 244 2.66 15.28 20.43
CA MET A 244 1.78 14.39 19.65
C MET A 244 0.41 14.19 20.33
N THR A 245 -0.01 15.05 21.27
CA THR A 245 -1.34 14.97 21.91
C THR A 245 -2.49 15.03 20.90
N SER A 246 -2.32 15.82 19.84
CA SER A 246 -3.31 16.01 18.78
C SER A 246 -2.66 16.20 17.41
N TRP A 247 -3.44 16.07 16.33
CA TRP A 247 -2.96 16.42 14.99
C TRP A 247 -2.58 17.90 14.88
N GLN A 248 -3.25 18.78 15.63
CA GLN A 248 -2.96 20.19 15.68
C GLN A 248 -1.54 20.44 16.21
N THR A 249 -1.21 19.91 17.39
CA THR A 249 0.12 20.06 18.01
C THR A 249 1.21 19.38 17.19
N PHE A 250 0.92 18.23 16.59
CA PHE A 250 1.84 17.57 15.67
C PHE A 250 2.17 18.45 14.45
N GLY A 251 1.16 19.07 13.84
CA GLY A 251 1.41 19.98 12.72
C GLY A 251 2.10 21.29 13.12
N ASN A 252 1.96 21.76 14.37
CA ASN A 252 2.78 22.87 14.88
C ASN A 252 4.26 22.47 14.96
N TRP A 253 4.56 21.27 15.45
CA TRP A 253 5.92 20.73 15.40
C TRP A 253 6.43 20.64 13.96
N TYR A 254 5.61 20.14 13.04
CA TYR A 254 6.00 20.01 11.64
C TYR A 254 6.26 21.36 10.97
N GLN A 255 5.51 22.42 11.31
CA GLN A 255 5.80 23.78 10.84
C GLN A 255 7.22 24.22 11.23
N ASN A 256 7.66 23.92 12.46
CA ASN A 256 9.03 24.20 12.89
C ASN A 256 10.05 23.40 12.07
N VAL A 257 9.74 22.14 11.76
CA VAL A 257 10.56 21.30 10.88
C VAL A 257 10.63 21.85 9.45
N LEU A 258 9.59 22.50 8.95
CA LEU A 258 9.55 23.12 7.62
C LEU A 258 10.19 24.52 7.58
N ALA A 259 10.34 25.19 8.72
CA ALA A 259 10.75 26.59 8.78
C ALA A 259 12.05 26.86 8.00
N GLY A 260 11.99 27.88 7.13
CA GLY A 260 13.12 28.36 6.33
C GLY A 260 13.45 27.53 5.09
N THR A 261 12.67 26.48 4.78
CA THR A 261 12.89 25.64 3.58
C THR A 261 12.13 26.13 2.35
N ASP A 262 11.24 27.12 2.49
CA ASP A 262 10.29 27.58 1.48
C ASP A 262 10.74 28.84 0.71
N LYS A 263 12.03 29.19 0.77
CA LYS A 263 12.55 30.42 0.15
C LYS A 263 13.04 30.17 -1.28
N LEU A 264 12.76 31.13 -2.18
CA LEU A 264 13.33 31.22 -3.53
C LEU A 264 13.99 32.58 -3.73
N PRO A 265 15.12 32.69 -4.46
CA PRO A 265 15.72 33.98 -4.79
C PRO A 265 14.77 34.81 -5.67
N GLU A 266 14.81 36.15 -5.53
CA GLU A 266 13.89 37.04 -6.25
C GLU A 266 13.93 36.85 -7.78
N ALA A 267 15.11 36.63 -8.35
CA ALA A 267 15.27 36.34 -9.78
C ALA A 267 14.48 35.09 -10.22
N ARG A 268 14.39 34.08 -9.36
CA ARG A 268 13.62 32.85 -9.64
C ARG A 268 12.13 33.06 -9.43
N GLN A 269 11.73 33.85 -8.42
CA GLN A 269 10.34 34.25 -8.27
C GLN A 269 9.84 35.04 -9.50
N ALA A 270 10.65 35.98 -10.01
CA ALA A 270 10.36 36.73 -11.23
C ALA A 270 10.23 35.82 -12.46
N PHE A 271 11.08 34.81 -12.59
CA PHE A 271 10.98 33.80 -13.65
C PHE A 271 9.62 33.08 -13.63
N TYR A 272 9.16 32.62 -12.46
CA TYR A 272 7.87 31.94 -12.34
C TYR A 272 6.68 32.90 -12.56
N ARG A 273 6.75 34.15 -12.07
CA ARG A 273 5.72 35.16 -12.36
C ARG A 273 5.61 35.44 -13.87
N ASN A 274 6.74 35.54 -14.57
CA ASN A 274 6.74 35.74 -16.02
C ASN A 274 6.21 34.52 -16.79
N MET A 275 6.48 33.30 -16.31
CA MET A 275 5.99 32.05 -16.91
C MET A 275 4.46 31.99 -16.96
N VAL A 276 3.78 32.58 -15.97
CA VAL A 276 2.33 32.51 -15.82
C VAL A 276 1.62 33.84 -16.02
N LYS A 277 2.30 34.84 -16.62
CA LYS A 277 1.79 36.22 -16.74
C LYS A 277 0.46 36.32 -17.48
N ASP A 278 0.23 35.43 -18.44
CA ASP A 278 -0.96 35.40 -19.29
C ASP A 278 -2.03 34.41 -18.79
N ALA A 279 -1.79 33.74 -17.65
CA ALA A 279 -2.72 32.78 -17.08
C ALA A 279 -3.91 33.51 -16.41
N PRO A 280 -5.16 33.16 -16.76
CA PRO A 280 -6.36 33.89 -16.34
C PRO A 280 -6.78 33.65 -14.88
N SER A 281 -6.22 32.65 -14.20
CA SER A 281 -6.62 32.28 -12.83
C SER A 281 -5.48 31.64 -12.06
N ASP A 282 -5.57 31.63 -10.73
CA ASP A 282 -4.60 30.96 -9.87
C ASP A 282 -4.55 29.45 -10.11
N ARG A 283 -5.70 28.84 -10.44
CA ARG A 283 -5.78 27.44 -10.88
C ARG A 283 -4.93 27.18 -12.11
N GLU A 284 -5.01 28.06 -13.11
CA GLU A 284 -4.25 27.91 -14.35
C GLU A 284 -2.76 28.21 -14.15
N LYS A 285 -2.40 29.22 -13.34
CA LYS A 285 -1.02 29.47 -12.93
C LYS A 285 -0.41 28.24 -12.26
N ALA A 286 -1.13 27.65 -11.30
CA ALA A 286 -0.71 26.47 -10.57
C ALA A 286 -0.54 25.25 -11.49
N ARG A 287 -1.45 25.05 -12.47
CA ARG A 287 -1.34 23.99 -13.48
C ARG A 287 -0.06 24.14 -14.31
N ILE A 288 0.22 25.35 -14.82
CA ILE A 288 1.40 25.62 -15.64
C ILE A 288 2.69 25.31 -14.89
N VAL A 289 2.84 25.80 -13.65
CA VAL A 289 4.07 25.55 -12.88
C VAL A 289 4.20 24.10 -12.40
N TYR A 290 3.08 23.41 -12.16
CA TYR A 290 3.06 21.98 -11.84
C TYR A 290 3.58 21.16 -13.02
N GLU A 291 3.06 21.39 -14.23
CA GLU A 291 3.53 20.71 -15.44
C GLU A 291 4.98 21.05 -15.79
N TYR A 292 5.41 22.30 -15.54
CA TYR A 292 6.82 22.67 -15.65
C TYR A 292 7.69 21.84 -14.70
N MET A 293 7.27 21.70 -13.44
CA MET A 293 7.99 20.86 -12.47
C MET A 293 8.07 19.40 -12.95
N GLN A 294 6.96 18.79 -13.36
CA GLN A 294 6.93 17.41 -13.84
C GLN A 294 7.88 17.15 -15.01
N LYS A 295 7.98 18.10 -15.95
CA LYS A 295 8.84 17.99 -17.14
C LYS A 295 10.32 18.22 -16.83
N ASN A 296 10.64 19.05 -15.83
CA ASN A 296 12.00 19.56 -15.62
C ASN A 296 12.69 18.99 -14.38
N PHE A 297 11.95 18.35 -13.47
CA PHE A 297 12.48 17.89 -12.18
C PHE A 297 12.42 16.37 -12.09
N ARG A 298 13.30 15.79 -11.26
CA ARG A 298 13.38 14.35 -11.04
C ARG A 298 13.12 14.01 -9.59
N TYR A 299 12.32 12.98 -9.34
CA TYR A 299 12.23 12.38 -8.03
C TYR A 299 13.54 11.65 -7.71
N VAL A 300 14.17 12.01 -6.60
CA VAL A 300 15.35 11.35 -6.07
C VAL A 300 15.16 11.26 -4.55
N SER A 301 14.85 10.06 -4.06
CA SER A 301 14.74 9.83 -2.62
C SER A 301 16.12 10.00 -1.98
N ILE A 302 16.27 10.94 -1.05
CA ILE A 302 17.46 11.10 -0.22
C ILE A 302 16.97 11.36 1.19
N GLN A 303 17.27 10.43 2.10
CA GLN A 303 16.76 10.47 3.47
C GLN A 303 17.95 10.26 4.39
N LEU A 304 18.40 11.35 5.02
CA LEU A 304 19.50 11.32 5.97
C LEU A 304 19.05 11.97 7.26
N GLY A 305 18.79 11.15 8.27
CA GLY A 305 18.39 11.63 9.57
C GLY A 305 17.13 12.50 9.56
N ILE A 306 17.24 13.75 10.02
CA ILE A 306 16.10 14.68 10.01
C ILE A 306 15.59 14.94 8.59
N GLY A 307 16.39 14.69 7.54
CA GLY A 307 15.96 14.73 6.14
C GLY A 307 14.79 13.78 5.83
N GLY A 308 14.56 12.74 6.64
CA GLY A 308 13.35 11.93 6.55
C GLY A 308 12.05 12.74 6.78
N GLN A 309 12.13 13.86 7.51
CA GLN A 309 11.00 14.74 7.86
C GLN A 309 11.16 16.17 7.30
N ARG A 310 12.38 16.69 7.22
CA ARG A 310 12.68 18.04 6.74
C ARG A 310 12.98 18.03 5.24
N PRO A 311 12.25 18.80 4.40
CA PRO A 311 12.54 18.87 2.98
C PRO A 311 13.89 19.54 2.70
N PHE A 312 14.46 19.24 1.54
CA PHE A 312 15.48 20.11 0.95
C PHE A 312 14.93 21.54 0.79
N PRO A 313 15.77 22.57 0.96
CA PRO A 313 15.37 23.94 0.64
C PRO A 313 14.85 24.05 -0.81
N ALA A 314 13.82 24.86 -1.02
CA ALA A 314 13.27 25.10 -2.35
C ALA A 314 14.31 25.66 -3.33
N THR A 315 15.27 26.47 -2.83
CA THR A 315 16.43 26.93 -3.61
C THR A 315 17.27 25.77 -4.15
N PHE A 316 17.58 24.80 -3.31
CA PHE A 316 18.35 23.62 -3.71
C PHE A 316 17.60 22.81 -4.76
N THR A 317 16.31 22.55 -4.52
CA THR A 317 15.49 21.77 -5.45
C THR A 317 15.38 22.48 -6.80
N ASP A 318 15.22 23.81 -6.81
CA ASP A 318 15.20 24.62 -8.03
C ASP A 318 16.55 24.65 -8.75
N GLU A 319 17.68 24.69 -8.05
CA GLU A 319 19.02 24.67 -8.67
C GLU A 319 19.39 23.30 -9.22
N LYS A 320 19.12 22.24 -8.45
CA LYS A 320 19.52 20.86 -8.78
C LYS A 320 18.51 20.12 -9.64
N LYS A 321 17.28 20.64 -9.73
CA LYS A 321 16.17 20.04 -10.49
C LYS A 321 15.85 18.61 -10.04
N TYR A 322 16.04 18.31 -8.77
CA TYR A 322 15.58 17.07 -8.15
C TYR A 322 15.23 17.25 -6.68
N GLY A 323 14.40 16.34 -6.15
CA GLY A 323 14.07 16.26 -4.74
C GLY A 323 13.33 14.97 -4.41
N ASP A 324 13.23 14.65 -3.12
CA ASP A 324 12.34 13.60 -2.62
C ASP A 324 10.89 14.14 -2.52
N CYS A 325 9.98 13.38 -1.91
CA CYS A 325 8.56 13.76 -1.85
C CYS A 325 8.35 15.11 -1.16
N LYS A 326 9.03 15.33 -0.05
CA LYS A 326 8.97 16.57 0.71
C LYS A 326 9.65 17.71 -0.05
N GLY A 327 10.80 17.45 -0.67
CA GLY A 327 11.57 18.43 -1.44
C GLY A 327 10.80 18.97 -2.64
N LEU A 328 10.22 18.08 -3.48
CA LEU A 328 9.42 18.50 -4.64
C LEU A 328 8.13 19.21 -4.22
N SER A 329 7.43 18.73 -3.18
CA SER A 329 6.25 19.43 -2.65
C SER A 329 6.60 20.78 -2.03
N MET A 330 7.73 20.91 -1.32
CA MET A 330 8.20 22.17 -0.75
C MET A 330 8.62 23.17 -1.83
N PHE A 331 9.28 22.71 -2.89
CA PHE A 331 9.57 23.53 -4.06
C PHE A 331 8.28 24.06 -4.70
N MET A 332 7.30 23.17 -4.95
CA MET A 332 6.02 23.58 -5.52
C MET A 332 5.29 24.58 -4.61
N TYR A 333 5.29 24.35 -3.29
CA TYR A 333 4.77 25.28 -2.29
C TYR A 333 5.43 26.67 -2.39
N ALA A 334 6.77 26.73 -2.46
CA ALA A 334 7.51 27.97 -2.57
C ALA A 334 7.22 28.72 -3.88
N VAL A 335 7.09 27.99 -4.99
CA VAL A 335 6.68 28.58 -6.28
C VAL A 335 5.28 29.18 -6.18
N LEU A 336 4.28 28.43 -5.71
CA LEU A 336 2.91 28.94 -5.56
C LEU A 336 2.85 30.15 -4.63
N LYS A 337 3.58 30.11 -3.51
CA LYS A 337 3.71 31.24 -2.59
C LYS A 337 4.27 32.49 -3.26
N SER A 338 5.27 32.36 -4.15
CA SER A 338 5.83 33.49 -4.91
C SER A 338 4.88 34.09 -5.95
N LEU A 339 3.83 33.35 -6.31
CA LEU A 339 2.74 33.78 -7.20
C LEU A 339 1.55 34.35 -6.42
N GLY A 340 1.61 34.40 -5.09
CA GLY A 340 0.50 34.82 -4.22
C GLY A 340 -0.57 33.75 -4.01
N ILE A 341 -0.30 32.50 -4.41
CA ILE A 341 -1.27 31.39 -4.36
C ILE A 341 -1.10 30.63 -3.04
N LYS A 342 -2.19 30.56 -2.25
CA LYS A 342 -2.19 29.82 -0.99
C LYS A 342 -2.16 28.32 -1.23
N SER A 343 -1.24 27.61 -0.58
CA SER A 343 -1.17 26.14 -0.58
C SER A 343 -0.65 25.63 0.75
N HIS A 344 -0.69 24.31 0.97
CA HIS A 344 -0.31 23.67 2.22
C HIS A 344 0.43 22.37 1.95
N MET A 345 1.53 22.16 2.67
CA MET A 345 2.19 20.85 2.75
C MET A 345 1.24 19.84 3.38
N VAL A 346 1.24 18.62 2.85
CA VAL A 346 0.38 17.54 3.32
C VAL A 346 1.23 16.33 3.63
N LEU A 347 0.98 15.71 4.77
CA LEU A 347 1.55 14.42 5.15
C LEU A 347 0.51 13.34 4.99
N ILE A 348 0.89 12.26 4.30
CA ILE A 348 -0.04 11.19 3.94
C ILE A 348 0.62 9.82 4.03
N TYR A 349 -0.18 8.79 4.28
CA TYR A 349 0.24 7.41 4.17
C TYR A 349 -0.09 6.88 2.77
N ARG A 350 0.94 6.70 1.95
CA ARG A 350 0.90 6.13 0.61
C ARG A 350 0.91 4.60 0.68
N ALA A 351 -0.19 3.97 0.24
CA ALA A 351 -0.36 2.52 0.20
C ALA A 351 -1.61 2.11 -0.60
N THR A 352 -1.63 0.93 -1.22
CA THR A 352 -2.86 0.32 -1.72
C THR A 352 -3.61 -0.39 -0.59
N HIS A 353 -4.94 -0.52 -0.70
CA HIS A 353 -5.79 -1.24 0.26
C HIS A 353 -5.57 -0.78 1.72
N ASP A 354 -5.68 0.52 1.98
CA ASP A 354 -5.43 1.13 3.30
C ASP A 354 -6.37 2.31 3.57
N ASP A 355 -7.00 2.35 4.75
CA ASP A 355 -7.90 3.45 5.15
C ASP A 355 -7.15 4.74 5.59
N GLY A 356 -5.82 4.74 5.52
CA GLY A 356 -4.93 5.83 5.88
C GLY A 356 -4.70 5.98 7.38
N LEU A 357 -4.77 7.24 7.84
CA LEU A 357 -4.47 7.65 9.20
C LEU A 357 -5.69 7.48 10.11
N ASP A 358 -5.44 7.11 11.37
CA ASP A 358 -6.49 7.03 12.39
C ASP A 358 -6.85 8.45 12.86
N ALA A 359 -8.09 8.86 12.58
CA ALA A 359 -8.52 10.24 12.83
C ALA A 359 -8.40 10.64 14.31
N ASP A 360 -8.66 9.69 15.23
CA ASP A 360 -8.70 9.94 16.66
C ASP A 360 -7.36 9.64 17.36
N PHE A 361 -6.33 9.27 16.60
CA PHE A 361 -5.03 8.89 17.17
C PHE A 361 -3.86 9.49 16.40
N ALA A 362 -3.54 10.75 16.75
CA ALA A 362 -2.35 11.43 16.27
C ALA A 362 -1.09 10.58 16.46
N SER A 363 -0.39 10.27 15.38
CA SER A 363 0.87 9.51 15.40
C SER A 363 1.63 9.71 14.10
N ASN A 364 2.96 9.61 14.15
CA ASN A 364 3.79 9.68 12.95
C ASN A 364 3.71 8.36 12.16
N ARG A 365 2.70 8.26 11.30
CA ARG A 365 2.45 7.10 10.42
C ARG A 365 2.31 7.51 8.97
N PHE A 366 3.14 8.46 8.55
CA PHE A 366 3.23 8.93 7.18
C PHE A 366 4.46 8.29 6.52
N ASN A 367 4.40 8.12 5.21
CA ASN A 367 5.54 7.70 4.39
C ASN A 367 5.66 8.53 3.11
N HIS A 368 4.81 9.56 2.95
CA HIS A 368 4.76 10.39 1.75
C HIS A 368 4.30 11.82 2.07
N ALA A 369 4.66 12.75 1.18
CA ALA A 369 4.27 14.15 1.26
C ALA A 369 3.78 14.64 -0.11
N ILE A 370 2.70 15.43 -0.08
CA ILE A 370 2.06 16.05 -1.26
C ILE A 370 1.70 17.51 -0.96
N LEU A 371 1.02 18.19 -1.89
CA LEU A 371 0.54 19.55 -1.69
C LEU A 371 -0.98 19.64 -1.84
N MET A 372 -1.62 20.56 -1.09
CA MET A 372 -3.02 20.91 -1.26
C MET A 372 -3.19 22.43 -1.42
N MET A 373 -3.98 22.84 -2.41
CA MET A 373 -4.33 24.22 -2.71
C MET A 373 -5.84 24.42 -2.53
N PRO A 374 -6.28 25.32 -1.64
CA PRO A 374 -7.68 25.74 -1.60
C PRO A 374 -8.07 26.47 -2.90
N ASP A 375 -9.22 26.13 -3.49
CA ASP A 375 -9.77 26.79 -4.69
C ASP A 375 -11.28 27.00 -4.51
N GLY A 376 -11.66 28.11 -3.86
CA GLY A 376 -13.03 28.34 -3.43
C GLY A 376 -13.51 27.28 -2.43
N ASN A 377 -14.53 26.50 -2.81
CA ASN A 377 -15.04 25.37 -2.02
C ASN A 377 -14.32 24.04 -2.36
N GLU A 378 -13.51 24.02 -3.43
CA GLU A 378 -12.74 22.86 -3.84
C GLU A 378 -11.37 22.82 -3.14
N LYS A 379 -10.78 21.64 -3.11
CA LYS A 379 -9.40 21.40 -2.66
C LYS A 379 -8.69 20.69 -3.80
N ILE A 380 -7.67 21.33 -4.33
CA ILE A 380 -6.84 20.75 -5.40
C ILE A 380 -5.64 20.08 -4.74
N TRP A 381 -5.50 18.77 -4.97
CA TRP A 381 -4.41 17.96 -4.43
C TRP A 381 -3.38 17.70 -5.53
N LEU A 382 -2.10 17.91 -5.23
CA LEU A 382 -1.01 17.82 -6.20
C LEU A 382 -0.01 16.73 -5.77
N GLU A 383 0.09 15.68 -6.59
CA GLU A 383 1.10 14.63 -6.46
C GLU A 383 2.42 15.10 -7.10
N CYS A 384 3.25 15.79 -6.32
CA CYS A 384 4.48 16.41 -6.81
C CYS A 384 5.59 15.43 -7.20
N THR A 385 5.43 14.12 -6.94
CA THR A 385 6.44 13.10 -7.26
C THR A 385 6.16 12.32 -8.53
N SER A 386 4.96 12.47 -9.11
CA SER A 386 4.61 11.84 -10.38
C SER A 386 4.94 12.75 -11.56
N LYS A 387 5.48 12.16 -12.63
CA LYS A 387 5.71 12.84 -13.91
C LYS A 387 4.48 12.90 -14.81
N THR A 388 3.47 12.09 -14.50
CA THR A 388 2.34 11.80 -15.39
C THR A 388 0.98 12.13 -14.76
N ALA A 389 0.92 12.23 -13.43
CA ALA A 389 -0.31 12.53 -12.71
C ALA A 389 -0.88 13.88 -13.16
N LEU A 390 -2.17 13.88 -13.48
CA LEU A 390 -2.90 15.08 -13.86
C LEU A 390 -2.93 16.10 -12.72
N PHE A 391 -2.93 17.38 -13.07
CA PHE A 391 -3.14 18.45 -12.10
C PHE A 391 -4.46 18.24 -11.34
N GLY A 392 -4.40 18.27 -10.01
CA GLY A 392 -5.56 18.07 -9.14
C GLY A 392 -5.99 16.62 -8.97
N SER A 393 -5.20 15.64 -9.44
CA SER A 393 -5.51 14.21 -9.34
C SER A 393 -4.52 13.48 -8.43
N LEU A 394 -5.03 12.50 -7.69
CA LEU A 394 -4.25 11.55 -6.89
C LEU A 394 -4.36 10.15 -7.49
N ASP A 395 -3.39 9.29 -7.18
CA ASP A 395 -3.39 7.87 -7.55
C ASP A 395 -4.10 7.01 -6.48
N VAL A 396 -4.32 5.72 -6.79
CA VAL A 396 -4.95 4.74 -5.89
C VAL A 396 -4.21 4.57 -4.56
N THR A 397 -2.96 5.03 -4.48
CA THR A 397 -2.13 4.94 -3.29
C THR A 397 -2.26 6.15 -2.37
N THR A 398 -2.96 7.21 -2.77
CA THR A 398 -3.11 8.46 -2.00
C THR A 398 -4.55 9.00 -1.96
N GLU A 399 -5.46 8.51 -2.80
CA GLU A 399 -6.91 8.76 -2.69
C GLU A 399 -7.58 7.95 -1.55
N ASN A 400 -8.86 8.23 -1.28
CA ASN A 400 -9.72 7.49 -0.35
C ASN A 400 -9.23 7.40 1.11
N ARG A 401 -8.52 8.42 1.62
CA ARG A 401 -7.90 8.33 2.96
C ARG A 401 -7.78 9.65 3.70
N ASN A 402 -7.55 9.55 5.00
CA ASN A 402 -7.16 10.69 5.84
C ASN A 402 -5.72 11.15 5.54
N ALA A 403 -5.52 12.45 5.43
CA ALA A 403 -4.22 13.12 5.35
C ALA A 403 -4.14 14.29 6.33
N VAL A 404 -2.93 14.67 6.75
CA VAL A 404 -2.71 15.81 7.65
C VAL A 404 -2.19 16.99 6.85
N VAL A 405 -3.02 18.03 6.76
CA VAL A 405 -2.68 19.30 6.12
C VAL A 405 -2.00 20.21 7.14
N ILE A 406 -0.81 20.70 6.82
CA ILE A 406 -0.06 21.61 7.67
C ILE A 406 -0.51 23.05 7.40
N THR A 407 -1.31 23.58 8.32
CA THR A 407 -1.84 24.95 8.27
C THR A 407 -1.14 25.85 9.27
N GLU A 408 -1.38 27.16 9.21
CA GLU A 408 -0.83 28.13 10.16
C GLU A 408 -1.31 27.87 11.61
N LYS A 409 -2.44 27.17 11.78
CA LYS A 409 -3.01 26.79 13.08
C LYS A 409 -2.54 25.43 13.59
N GLY A 410 -1.68 24.73 12.83
CA GLY A 410 -1.24 23.36 13.10
C GLY A 410 -1.78 22.36 12.08
N GLY A 411 -1.74 21.09 12.45
CA GLY A 411 -2.16 19.99 11.58
C GLY A 411 -3.68 19.80 11.60
N VAL A 412 -4.27 19.73 10.42
CA VAL A 412 -5.71 19.50 10.22
C VAL A 412 -5.91 18.23 9.41
N LEU A 413 -6.71 17.30 9.93
CA LEU A 413 -7.11 16.14 9.15
C LEU A 413 -8.07 16.53 8.05
N MET A 414 -7.82 16.03 6.85
CA MET A 414 -8.73 16.15 5.72
C MET A 414 -8.76 14.84 4.95
N ASN A 415 -9.93 14.51 4.42
CA ASN A 415 -10.08 13.41 3.46
C ASN A 415 -9.54 13.85 2.11
N THR A 416 -8.72 12.99 1.50
CA THR A 416 -8.41 13.09 0.08
C THR A 416 -9.64 12.78 -0.77
N PRO A 417 -9.65 13.11 -2.08
CA PRO A 417 -10.78 12.83 -2.94
C PRO A 417 -11.15 11.34 -2.92
N VAL A 418 -12.45 11.07 -2.96
CA VAL A 418 -12.98 9.71 -3.04
C VAL A 418 -13.07 9.31 -4.50
N SER A 419 -12.46 8.18 -4.84
CA SER A 419 -12.51 7.63 -6.20
C SER A 419 -13.92 7.13 -6.52
N GLN A 420 -14.38 7.42 -7.73
CA GLN A 420 -15.62 6.89 -8.28
C GLN A 420 -15.31 6.10 -9.55
N SER A 421 -16.19 5.18 -9.93
CA SER A 421 -16.06 4.36 -11.14
C SER A 421 -15.77 5.20 -12.40
N LYS A 422 -16.40 6.37 -12.52
CA LYS A 422 -16.22 7.32 -13.62
C LYS A 422 -14.81 7.94 -13.69
N ASN A 423 -14.04 7.91 -12.60
CA ASN A 423 -12.67 8.40 -12.59
C ASN A 423 -11.71 7.37 -13.23
N ASN A 424 -12.01 6.07 -13.09
CA ASN A 424 -11.16 4.97 -13.56
C ASN A 424 -11.84 4.21 -14.70
N THR A 425 -11.72 4.74 -15.91
CA THR A 425 -12.37 4.17 -17.10
C THR A 425 -11.38 3.41 -17.97
N PHE A 426 -11.84 2.29 -18.53
CA PHE A 426 -11.12 1.54 -19.56
C PHE A 426 -12.08 1.22 -20.69
N ARG A 427 -11.91 1.87 -21.84
CA ARG A 427 -12.80 1.78 -22.98
C ARG A 427 -12.05 1.24 -24.18
N VAL A 428 -12.56 0.18 -24.80
CA VAL A 428 -12.01 -0.41 -26.01
C VAL A 428 -13.06 -0.40 -27.10
N SER A 429 -12.65 -0.01 -28.30
CA SER A 429 -13.45 -0.15 -29.51
C SER A 429 -12.62 -0.87 -30.56
N THR A 430 -13.04 -2.08 -30.93
CA THR A 430 -12.30 -2.95 -31.85
C THR A 430 -13.13 -3.25 -33.09
N VAL A 431 -12.50 -3.10 -34.26
CA VAL A 431 -12.99 -3.64 -35.53
C VAL A 431 -12.11 -4.80 -35.95
N ILE A 432 -12.72 -5.95 -36.24
CA ILE A 432 -12.06 -7.19 -36.61
C ILE A 432 -12.45 -7.51 -38.05
N GLU A 433 -11.47 -7.46 -38.96
CA GLU A 433 -11.59 -7.94 -40.33
C GLU A 433 -11.24 -9.43 -40.33
N LEU A 434 -12.25 -10.29 -40.28
CA LEU A 434 -12.10 -11.74 -40.15
C LEU A 434 -11.90 -12.40 -41.52
N ASP A 435 -11.01 -13.38 -41.60
CA ASP A 435 -10.81 -14.21 -42.79
C ASP A 435 -11.55 -15.55 -42.69
N GLU A 436 -11.60 -16.29 -43.82
CA GLU A 436 -12.32 -17.56 -43.90
C GLU A 436 -11.69 -18.69 -43.04
N ASN A 437 -10.42 -18.57 -42.69
CA ASN A 437 -9.68 -19.54 -41.86
C ASN A 437 -9.80 -19.22 -40.36
N GLY A 438 -10.52 -18.16 -39.99
CA GLY A 438 -10.70 -17.73 -38.63
C GLY A 438 -9.53 -16.92 -38.06
N GLY A 439 -8.63 -16.44 -38.92
CA GLY A 439 -7.67 -15.39 -38.62
C GLY A 439 -8.26 -14.00 -38.90
N GLY A 440 -7.44 -12.96 -38.75
CA GLY A 440 -7.86 -11.63 -39.14
C GLY A 440 -6.98 -10.49 -38.62
N VAL A 441 -7.39 -9.28 -38.97
CA VAL A 441 -6.77 -8.03 -38.51
C VAL A 441 -7.69 -7.34 -37.51
N CYS A 442 -7.22 -7.16 -36.28
CA CYS A 442 -7.93 -6.46 -35.21
C CYS A 442 -7.38 -5.05 -35.06
N LYS A 443 -8.24 -4.05 -35.24
CA LYS A 443 -7.92 -2.62 -35.08
C LYS A 443 -8.68 -2.10 -33.86
N SER A 444 -7.97 -1.93 -32.75
CA SER A 444 -8.51 -1.51 -31.46
C SER A 444 -8.12 -0.07 -31.15
N ASN A 445 -9.06 0.76 -30.72
CA ASN A 445 -8.78 2.03 -30.05
C ASN A 445 -9.04 1.86 -28.54
N ILE A 446 -8.02 2.11 -27.73
CA ILE A 446 -8.06 1.99 -26.27
C ILE A 446 -7.99 3.39 -25.67
N LYS A 447 -8.99 3.73 -24.85
CA LYS A 447 -9.05 4.98 -24.08
C LYS A 447 -9.14 4.69 -22.59
N ALA A 448 -8.31 5.35 -21.79
CA ALA A 448 -8.30 5.13 -20.34
C ALA A 448 -8.13 6.41 -19.52
N THR A 449 -8.67 6.39 -18.30
CA THR A 449 -8.53 7.43 -17.26
C THR A 449 -8.21 6.80 -15.91
N GLY A 450 -7.74 7.61 -14.95
CA GLY A 450 -7.44 7.14 -13.60
C GLY A 450 -6.33 6.10 -13.59
N GLU A 451 -6.46 5.06 -12.76
CA GLU A 451 -5.42 4.03 -12.61
C GLU A 451 -5.08 3.34 -13.94
N TYR A 452 -6.07 3.06 -14.79
CA TYR A 452 -5.82 2.46 -16.10
C TYR A 452 -4.99 3.34 -17.04
N LYS A 453 -5.07 4.67 -16.92
CA LYS A 453 -4.21 5.59 -17.68
C LYS A 453 -2.76 5.43 -17.24
N GLU A 454 -2.50 5.39 -15.94
CA GLU A 454 -1.14 5.24 -15.40
C GLU A 454 -0.57 3.86 -15.75
N GLU A 455 -1.37 2.80 -15.66
CA GLU A 455 -0.98 1.46 -16.09
C GLU A 455 -0.56 1.45 -17.58
N LEU A 456 -1.39 2.00 -18.48
CA LEU A 456 -1.07 2.04 -19.90
C LEU A 456 0.12 2.95 -20.22
N LEU A 457 0.33 4.06 -19.51
CA LEU A 457 1.53 4.89 -19.66
C LEU A 457 2.80 4.09 -19.32
N ASN A 458 2.77 3.34 -18.22
CA ASN A 458 3.92 2.57 -17.74
C ASN A 458 4.30 1.41 -18.67
N TYR A 459 3.31 0.73 -19.26
CA TYR A 459 3.56 -0.48 -20.07
C TYR A 459 3.51 -0.26 -21.59
N LEU A 460 2.80 0.77 -22.06
CA LEU A 460 2.69 1.07 -23.49
C LEU A 460 3.36 2.38 -23.90
N GLY A 461 3.57 3.32 -22.97
CA GLY A 461 4.13 4.65 -23.28
C GLY A 461 5.63 4.64 -23.54
N GLU A 462 6.42 4.04 -22.64
CA GLU A 462 7.90 4.13 -22.67
C GLU A 462 8.61 2.77 -22.79
N SER A 463 7.86 1.66 -22.90
CA SER A 463 8.42 0.30 -22.94
C SER A 463 8.85 -0.13 -24.34
N LYS A 464 9.70 -1.16 -24.43
CA LYS A 464 10.11 -1.76 -25.71
C LYS A 464 8.94 -2.53 -26.33
N LYS A 465 8.98 -2.73 -27.66
CA LYS A 465 7.93 -3.44 -28.39
C LYS A 465 7.62 -4.84 -27.85
N ASP A 466 8.63 -5.59 -27.39
CA ASP A 466 8.40 -6.92 -26.80
C ASP A 466 7.65 -6.82 -25.47
N ASP A 467 8.03 -5.88 -24.60
CA ASP A 467 7.33 -5.62 -23.32
C ASP A 467 5.88 -5.19 -23.56
N GLN A 468 5.65 -4.31 -24.56
CA GLN A 468 4.31 -3.91 -24.99
C GLN A 468 3.47 -5.11 -25.44
N LYS A 469 4.08 -6.01 -26.24
CA LYS A 469 3.43 -7.24 -26.71
C LYS A 469 3.09 -8.16 -25.54
N GLN A 470 4.04 -8.37 -24.63
CA GLN A 470 3.83 -9.18 -23.43
C GLN A 470 2.73 -8.60 -22.54
N TYR A 471 2.67 -7.28 -22.38
CA TYR A 471 1.61 -6.62 -21.64
C TYR A 471 0.23 -6.85 -22.29
N LEU A 472 0.08 -6.59 -23.58
CA LEU A 472 -1.18 -6.80 -24.29
C LEU A 472 -1.65 -8.27 -24.23
N VAL A 473 -0.73 -9.23 -24.43
CA VAL A 473 -1.07 -10.65 -24.45
C VAL A 473 -1.29 -11.23 -23.05
N ARG A 474 -0.37 -10.99 -22.11
CA ARG A 474 -0.39 -11.64 -20.79
C ARG A 474 -1.23 -10.90 -19.77
N ARG A 475 -1.23 -9.56 -19.79
CA ARG A 475 -1.92 -8.73 -18.80
C ARG A 475 -3.32 -8.34 -19.27
N ILE A 476 -3.46 -7.79 -20.47
CA ILE A 476 -4.77 -7.43 -21.03
C ILE A 476 -5.51 -8.66 -21.59
N GLY A 477 -4.78 -9.68 -22.04
CA GLY A 477 -5.37 -10.95 -22.48
C GLY A 477 -5.76 -10.97 -23.95
N TYR A 478 -5.14 -10.15 -24.81
CA TYR A 478 -5.24 -10.31 -26.26
C TYR A 478 -4.62 -11.65 -26.71
N LYS A 479 -5.12 -12.20 -27.82
CA LYS A 479 -4.45 -13.35 -28.47
C LYS A 479 -3.08 -12.94 -29.00
N GLN A 480 -2.16 -13.92 -29.06
CA GLN A 480 -0.81 -13.72 -29.57
C GLN A 480 -0.86 -13.22 -31.02
N PRO A 481 -0.34 -12.02 -31.32
CA PRO A 481 -0.30 -11.51 -32.68
C PRO A 481 0.99 -11.93 -33.40
N ASP A 482 0.90 -12.12 -34.71
CA ASP A 482 2.04 -12.30 -35.61
C ASP A 482 2.70 -10.95 -35.87
N GLU A 483 1.88 -9.93 -36.17
CA GLU A 483 2.29 -8.55 -36.36
C GLU A 483 1.54 -7.61 -35.41
N MET A 484 2.25 -6.60 -34.90
CA MET A 484 1.70 -5.63 -33.96
C MET A 484 2.19 -4.23 -34.27
N VAL A 485 1.24 -3.31 -34.43
CA VAL A 485 1.48 -1.88 -34.57
C VAL A 485 0.72 -1.15 -33.48
N ILE A 486 1.43 -0.35 -32.69
CA ILE A 486 0.86 0.51 -31.65
C ILE A 486 1.17 1.95 -32.02
N SER A 487 0.16 2.81 -32.00
CA SER A 487 0.33 4.25 -32.17
C SER A 487 -0.42 5.00 -31.06
N ARG A 488 0.32 5.84 -30.33
CA ARG A 488 -0.26 6.71 -29.30
C ARG A 488 -0.88 7.93 -29.96
N ILE A 489 -2.08 8.30 -29.52
CA ILE A 489 -2.70 9.58 -29.85
C ILE A 489 -2.43 10.51 -28.66
N GLU A 490 -1.77 11.64 -28.91
CA GLU A 490 -1.48 12.61 -27.86
C GLU A 490 -2.77 13.22 -27.31
N ASP A 491 -2.96 13.04 -26.00
CA ASP A 491 -4.03 13.65 -25.22
C ASP A 491 -3.50 13.87 -23.80
N ALA A 492 -3.71 15.06 -23.26
CA ALA A 492 -3.21 15.40 -21.92
C ALA A 492 -4.04 14.71 -20.83
N GLN A 493 -5.35 14.59 -21.02
CA GLN A 493 -6.30 14.15 -20.00
C GLN A 493 -6.44 12.63 -19.97
N ILE A 494 -6.51 11.99 -21.13
CA ILE A 494 -6.72 10.54 -21.22
C ILE A 494 -5.51 9.83 -21.81
N TYR A 495 -5.36 8.54 -21.55
CA TYR A 495 -4.52 7.70 -22.40
C TYR A 495 -5.34 7.30 -23.62
N ASN A 496 -4.80 7.48 -24.83
CA ASN A 496 -5.46 7.11 -26.07
C ASN A 496 -4.46 6.44 -27.01
N THR A 497 -4.72 5.20 -27.43
CA THR A 497 -3.84 4.46 -28.33
C THR A 497 -4.62 3.62 -29.32
N ASN A 498 -4.11 3.53 -30.55
CA ASN A 498 -4.53 2.55 -31.52
C ASN A 498 -3.58 1.34 -31.46
N VAL A 499 -4.16 0.15 -31.47
CA VAL A 499 -3.46 -1.13 -31.52
C VAL A 499 -3.99 -1.90 -32.72
N THR A 500 -3.13 -2.20 -33.68
CA THR A 500 -3.44 -3.07 -34.82
C THR A 500 -2.68 -4.38 -34.65
N LEU A 501 -3.42 -5.49 -34.67
CA LEU A 501 -2.92 -6.84 -34.48
C LEU A 501 -3.29 -7.70 -35.68
N ALA A 502 -2.32 -8.34 -36.31
CA ALA A 502 -2.59 -9.49 -37.20
C ALA A 502 -2.54 -10.76 -36.35
N ILE A 503 -3.61 -11.54 -36.38
CA ILE A 503 -3.77 -12.71 -35.51
C ILE A 503 -4.18 -13.91 -36.38
N GLU A 504 -3.32 -14.93 -36.45
CA GLU A 504 -3.60 -16.18 -37.18
C GLU A 504 -4.92 -16.85 -36.76
N LYS A 505 -5.28 -16.78 -35.47
CA LYS A 505 -6.46 -17.44 -34.89
C LYS A 505 -7.27 -16.50 -34.02
N VAL A 506 -8.03 -15.63 -34.66
CA VAL A 506 -9.05 -14.80 -34.01
C VAL A 506 -10.19 -15.67 -33.46
N SER A 507 -10.59 -16.69 -34.21
CA SER A 507 -11.60 -17.66 -33.76
C SER A 507 -11.13 -18.44 -32.53
N GLU A 508 -12.09 -18.85 -31.69
CA GLU A 508 -11.83 -19.72 -30.54
C GLU A 508 -11.57 -21.16 -31.01
N PHE A 509 -12.41 -21.62 -31.92
CA PHE A 509 -12.27 -22.89 -32.64
C PHE A 509 -13.23 -22.92 -33.83
N MET A 510 -13.04 -23.91 -34.71
CA MET A 510 -13.93 -24.22 -35.83
C MET A 510 -14.45 -25.65 -35.69
N ALA A 511 -15.69 -25.91 -36.09
CA ALA A 511 -16.28 -27.25 -36.12
C ALA A 511 -17.18 -27.42 -37.35
N GLY A 512 -16.69 -28.18 -38.34
CA GLY A 512 -17.36 -28.29 -39.65
C GLY A 512 -17.46 -26.92 -40.33
N PRO A 513 -18.65 -26.50 -40.82
CA PRO A 513 -18.82 -25.20 -41.45
C PRO A 513 -18.91 -24.04 -40.44
N LYS A 514 -18.88 -24.31 -39.13
CA LYS A 514 -19.11 -23.32 -38.08
C LYS A 514 -17.80 -22.77 -37.52
N MET A 515 -17.79 -21.46 -37.26
CA MET A 515 -16.71 -20.76 -36.59
C MET A 515 -17.24 -20.10 -35.31
N PHE A 516 -16.55 -20.34 -34.20
CA PHE A 516 -16.93 -19.87 -32.87
C PHE A 516 -16.04 -18.70 -32.48
N LEU A 517 -16.66 -17.56 -32.16
CA LEU A 517 -15.98 -16.32 -31.83
C LEU A 517 -16.28 -15.93 -30.39
N ALA A 518 -15.28 -15.36 -29.71
CA ALA A 518 -15.48 -14.74 -28.41
C ALA A 518 -16.21 -13.39 -28.57
N PRO A 519 -17.06 -12.96 -27.61
CA PRO A 519 -17.67 -11.64 -27.63
C PRO A 519 -16.66 -10.49 -27.69
N HIS A 520 -15.47 -10.68 -27.14
CA HIS A 520 -14.38 -9.71 -27.07
C HIS A 520 -13.08 -10.34 -27.59
N ILE A 521 -12.18 -9.53 -28.18
CA ILE A 521 -10.88 -10.00 -28.69
C ILE A 521 -9.82 -10.22 -27.59
N TYR A 522 -10.10 -9.71 -26.38
CA TYR A 522 -9.23 -9.82 -25.20
C TYR A 522 -10.07 -10.28 -24.00
N LYS A 523 -9.41 -10.58 -22.87
CA LYS A 523 -10.11 -10.96 -21.63
C LYS A 523 -10.76 -9.72 -20.99
N PHE A 524 -12.02 -9.44 -21.29
CA PHE A 524 -12.73 -8.29 -20.74
C PHE A 524 -12.86 -8.40 -19.22
N TRP A 525 -13.15 -9.58 -18.69
CA TRP A 525 -13.06 -9.88 -17.26
C TRP A 525 -12.55 -11.30 -16.99
N SER A 526 -11.58 -11.44 -16.08
CA SER A 526 -11.02 -12.76 -15.73
C SER A 526 -10.81 -12.98 -14.23
N PHE A 527 -11.18 -11.99 -13.40
CA PHE A 527 -11.00 -12.09 -11.96
C PHE A 527 -12.12 -12.90 -11.32
N SER A 528 -11.76 -13.97 -10.63
CA SER A 528 -12.64 -14.73 -9.75
C SER A 528 -12.40 -14.28 -8.31
N MET A 529 -13.47 -13.89 -7.61
CA MET A 529 -13.36 -13.60 -6.19
C MET A 529 -12.99 -14.87 -5.40
N PRO A 530 -12.11 -14.78 -4.39
CA PRO A 530 -11.72 -15.90 -3.54
C PRO A 530 -12.91 -16.68 -2.96
N ALA A 531 -12.81 -17.99 -2.93
CA ALA A 531 -13.84 -18.82 -2.30
C ALA A 531 -13.75 -18.71 -0.77
N THR A 532 -14.87 -18.41 -0.12
CA THR A 532 -14.96 -18.47 1.35
C THR A 532 -16.40 -18.74 1.79
N GLU A 533 -16.58 -19.64 2.76
CA GLU A 533 -17.89 -19.93 3.34
C GLU A 533 -18.39 -18.78 4.22
N LYS A 534 -17.48 -18.19 5.00
CA LYS A 534 -17.73 -17.05 5.88
C LYS A 534 -16.55 -16.08 5.77
N ARG A 535 -16.86 -14.78 5.72
CA ARG A 535 -15.87 -13.71 5.74
C ARG A 535 -16.08 -12.84 6.97
N GLU A 536 -15.02 -12.38 7.61
CA GLU A 536 -15.09 -11.53 8.80
C GLU A 536 -14.52 -10.13 8.58
N ARG A 537 -13.72 -9.93 7.53
CA ARG A 537 -13.12 -8.63 7.19
C ARG A 537 -13.60 -8.12 5.85
N ASP A 538 -13.48 -6.82 5.64
CA ASP A 538 -13.79 -6.21 4.35
C ASP A 538 -12.89 -6.76 3.24
N TYR A 539 -13.39 -6.77 2.01
CA TYR A 539 -12.61 -7.01 0.81
C TYR A 539 -12.37 -5.69 0.08
N TYR A 540 -11.14 -5.42 -0.32
CA TYR A 540 -10.75 -4.20 -1.02
C TYR A 540 -10.33 -4.55 -2.45
N PHE A 541 -10.95 -3.88 -3.41
CA PHE A 541 -10.41 -3.69 -4.75
C PHE A 541 -9.47 -2.49 -4.76
N GLU A 542 -8.58 -2.40 -5.76
CA GLU A 542 -7.64 -1.28 -5.88
C GLU A 542 -8.37 0.05 -6.08
N THR A 543 -9.36 0.07 -6.98
CA THR A 543 -10.20 1.24 -7.24
C THR A 543 -11.56 0.84 -7.82
N PRO A 544 -12.64 1.63 -7.62
CA PRO A 544 -13.87 1.47 -8.37
C PRO A 544 -13.62 1.81 -9.83
N PHE A 545 -14.27 1.11 -10.77
CA PHE A 545 -13.98 1.28 -12.20
C PHE A 545 -15.21 1.21 -13.08
N PHE A 546 -15.08 1.71 -14.30
CA PHE A 546 -16.06 1.56 -15.37
C PHE A 546 -15.39 1.09 -16.67
N LYS A 547 -15.71 -0.12 -17.11
CA LYS A 547 -15.18 -0.71 -18.34
C LYS A 547 -16.23 -0.71 -19.44
N THR A 548 -15.80 -0.49 -20.68
CA THR A 548 -16.64 -0.65 -21.86
C THR A 548 -15.84 -1.32 -22.97
N ASP A 549 -16.44 -2.30 -23.62
CA ASP A 549 -15.94 -2.86 -24.87
C ASP A 549 -17.00 -2.72 -25.96
N THR A 550 -16.58 -2.31 -27.15
CA THR A 550 -17.34 -2.42 -28.39
C THR A 550 -16.52 -3.24 -29.37
N THR A 551 -16.95 -4.46 -29.67
CA THR A 551 -16.30 -5.34 -30.65
C THR A 551 -17.18 -5.50 -31.89
N ILE A 552 -16.62 -5.23 -33.07
CA ILE A 552 -17.30 -5.35 -34.36
C ILE A 552 -16.56 -6.40 -35.20
N TYR A 553 -17.20 -7.54 -35.45
CA TYR A 553 -16.72 -8.54 -36.41
C TYR A 553 -17.28 -8.22 -37.79
N LYS A 554 -16.41 -7.97 -38.77
CA LYS A 554 -16.78 -7.95 -40.20
C LYS A 554 -16.58 -9.35 -40.76
N LEU A 555 -17.66 -9.98 -41.21
CA LEU A 555 -17.63 -11.36 -41.66
C LEU A 555 -17.05 -11.47 -43.08
N PRO A 556 -16.25 -12.51 -43.38
CA PRO A 556 -15.78 -12.79 -44.73
C PRO A 556 -16.95 -13.16 -45.65
N GLU A 557 -16.71 -13.12 -46.96
CA GLU A 557 -17.71 -13.53 -47.95
C GLU A 557 -18.14 -14.99 -47.73
N GLY A 558 -19.42 -15.28 -47.98
CA GLY A 558 -19.98 -16.63 -47.81
C GLY A 558 -20.22 -17.07 -46.36
N PHE A 559 -19.96 -16.22 -45.36
CA PHE A 559 -20.34 -16.49 -43.97
C PHE A 559 -21.58 -15.72 -43.55
N GLU A 560 -22.47 -16.40 -42.82
CA GLU A 560 -23.68 -15.82 -42.23
C GLU A 560 -23.75 -16.08 -40.72
N LEU A 561 -24.56 -15.29 -40.02
CA LEU A 561 -24.83 -15.49 -38.60
C LEU A 561 -25.57 -16.82 -38.39
N ASP A 562 -25.12 -17.63 -37.42
CA ASP A 562 -25.81 -18.84 -36.96
C ASP A 562 -26.39 -18.64 -35.56
N VAL A 563 -25.57 -18.19 -34.60
CA VAL A 563 -25.99 -17.96 -33.21
C VAL A 563 -25.46 -16.62 -32.71
N LEU A 564 -26.37 -15.80 -32.20
CA LEU A 564 -26.08 -14.58 -31.47
C LEU A 564 -26.44 -14.78 -29.99
N PRO A 565 -25.53 -14.49 -29.04
CA PRO A 565 -25.85 -14.48 -27.62
C PRO A 565 -26.97 -13.49 -27.29
N GLN A 566 -27.71 -13.79 -26.23
CA GLN A 566 -28.73 -12.89 -25.74
C GLN A 566 -28.08 -11.72 -24.98
N SER A 567 -28.60 -10.51 -25.22
CA SER A 567 -28.32 -9.35 -24.38
C SER A 567 -28.68 -9.63 -22.92
N LYS A 568 -27.82 -9.21 -21.99
CA LYS A 568 -28.03 -9.37 -20.53
C LYS A 568 -27.87 -8.04 -19.83
N ASN A 569 -28.59 -7.90 -18.73
CA ASN A 569 -28.45 -6.79 -17.80
C ASN A 569 -28.69 -7.34 -16.40
N PHE A 570 -27.73 -7.12 -15.50
CA PHE A 570 -27.88 -7.45 -14.09
C PHE A 570 -26.96 -6.58 -13.24
N ASP A 571 -27.38 -6.31 -12.02
CA ASP A 571 -26.64 -5.50 -11.06
C ASP A 571 -26.76 -6.05 -9.64
N CYS A 572 -25.94 -5.49 -8.76
CA CYS A 572 -26.03 -5.62 -7.31
C CYS A 572 -25.69 -4.28 -6.67
N ARG A 573 -25.67 -4.23 -5.33
CA ARG A 573 -25.31 -3.02 -4.58
C ARG A 573 -23.98 -2.42 -5.05
N ASN A 574 -22.99 -3.25 -5.33
CA ASN A 574 -21.61 -2.82 -5.59
C ASN A 574 -21.17 -2.87 -7.05
N ALA A 575 -21.98 -3.41 -7.96
CA ALA A 575 -21.57 -3.59 -9.36
C ALA A 575 -22.76 -3.62 -10.33
N ALA A 576 -22.49 -3.39 -11.60
CA ALA A 576 -23.48 -3.48 -12.68
C ALA A 576 -22.83 -4.03 -13.97
N TYR A 577 -23.57 -4.84 -14.73
CA TYR A 577 -23.12 -5.43 -15.98
C TYR A 577 -24.22 -5.35 -17.04
N GLN A 578 -23.86 -4.94 -18.24
CA GLN A 578 -24.76 -4.95 -19.39
C GLN A 578 -24.02 -5.43 -20.64
N THR A 579 -24.70 -6.25 -21.45
CA THR A 579 -24.21 -6.63 -22.77
C THR A 579 -25.33 -6.54 -23.80
N SER A 580 -25.00 -6.14 -25.03
CA SER A 580 -25.89 -6.13 -26.17
C SER A 580 -25.19 -6.62 -27.44
N PHE A 581 -25.94 -7.35 -28.27
CA PHE A 581 -25.46 -7.86 -29.54
C PHE A 581 -26.42 -7.48 -30.66
N ALA A 582 -25.88 -7.12 -31.82
CA ALA A 582 -26.63 -6.82 -33.02
C ALA A 582 -25.92 -7.37 -34.26
N TYR A 583 -26.69 -7.82 -35.25
CA TYR A 583 -26.19 -8.22 -36.56
C TYR A 583 -26.81 -7.34 -37.64
N ASP A 584 -25.96 -6.77 -38.50
CA ASP A 584 -26.38 -6.05 -39.69
C ASP A 584 -26.03 -6.89 -40.93
N ALA A 585 -27.05 -7.41 -41.60
CA ALA A 585 -26.92 -8.20 -42.81
C ALA A 585 -26.39 -7.39 -44.00
N THR A 586 -26.62 -6.06 -44.03
CA THR A 586 -26.21 -5.19 -45.14
C THR A 586 -24.69 -5.05 -45.18
N THR A 587 -24.09 -4.85 -44.00
CA THR A 587 -22.65 -4.71 -43.82
C THR A 587 -21.96 -6.03 -43.46
N ARG A 588 -22.73 -7.12 -43.27
CA ARG A 588 -22.29 -8.42 -42.75
C ARG A 588 -21.44 -8.26 -41.50
N SER A 589 -21.94 -7.50 -40.54
CA SER A 589 -21.21 -7.20 -39.32
C SER A 589 -21.98 -7.58 -38.07
N ILE A 590 -21.26 -8.11 -37.08
CA ILE A 590 -21.78 -8.40 -35.75
C ILE A 590 -21.15 -7.39 -34.78
N THR A 591 -21.98 -6.63 -34.06
CA THR A 591 -21.55 -5.68 -33.04
C THR A 591 -21.93 -6.21 -31.66
N GLY A 592 -20.94 -6.35 -30.77
CA GLY A 592 -21.13 -6.58 -29.35
C GLY A 592 -20.73 -5.33 -28.55
N ILE A 593 -21.56 -4.91 -27.59
CA ILE A 593 -21.25 -3.82 -26.66
C ILE A 593 -21.41 -4.36 -25.25
N THR A 594 -20.38 -4.24 -24.42
CA THR A 594 -20.39 -4.71 -23.03
C THR A 594 -19.93 -3.60 -22.08
N THR A 595 -20.63 -3.43 -20.96
CA THR A 595 -20.22 -2.55 -19.87
C THR A 595 -20.13 -3.32 -18.56
N LEU A 596 -19.15 -2.96 -17.74
CA LEU A 596 -18.96 -3.50 -16.40
C LEU A 596 -18.52 -2.38 -15.46
N GLU A 597 -19.27 -2.20 -14.38
CA GLU A 597 -18.99 -1.21 -13.35
C GLU A 597 -18.77 -1.88 -12.01
N LEU A 598 -17.68 -1.48 -11.32
CA LEU A 598 -17.52 -1.66 -9.88
C LEU A 598 -17.70 -0.28 -9.22
N LYS A 599 -18.73 -0.16 -8.38
CA LYS A 599 -19.16 1.11 -7.77
C LYS A 599 -18.33 1.48 -6.55
N ASN A 600 -17.95 0.49 -5.74
CA ASN A 600 -17.23 0.67 -4.49
C ASN A 600 -15.96 -0.19 -4.45
N HIS A 601 -14.87 0.36 -3.92
CA HIS A 601 -13.62 -0.39 -3.76
C HIS A 601 -13.63 -1.24 -2.49
N ARG A 602 -14.30 -0.79 -1.42
CA ARG A 602 -14.40 -1.48 -0.13
C ARG A 602 -15.74 -2.22 -0.04
N ILE A 603 -15.67 -3.53 0.19
CA ILE A 603 -16.82 -4.45 0.22
C ILE A 603 -16.93 -5.06 1.62
N PRO A 604 -17.96 -4.70 2.40
CA PRO A 604 -18.19 -5.29 3.72
C PRO A 604 -18.44 -6.81 3.65
N PRO A 605 -18.13 -7.59 4.72
CA PRO A 605 -18.37 -9.03 4.76
C PRO A 605 -19.81 -9.44 4.38
N ALA A 606 -20.79 -8.65 4.81
CA ALA A 606 -22.20 -8.90 4.55
C ALA A 606 -22.58 -8.81 3.06
N GLU A 607 -21.79 -8.11 2.25
CA GLU A 607 -22.06 -7.86 0.83
C GLU A 607 -21.16 -8.72 -0.08
N TYR A 608 -20.20 -9.44 0.49
CA TYR A 608 -19.20 -10.20 -0.24
C TYR A 608 -19.80 -11.30 -1.13
N GLN A 609 -20.74 -12.08 -0.59
CA GLN A 609 -21.33 -13.21 -1.32
C GLN A 609 -22.19 -12.75 -2.51
N GLU A 610 -22.90 -11.63 -2.36
CA GLU A 610 -23.67 -11.02 -3.45
C GLU A 610 -22.75 -10.59 -4.59
N LEU A 611 -21.67 -9.86 -4.26
CA LEU A 611 -20.71 -9.40 -5.26
C LEU A 611 -19.94 -10.56 -5.92
N LYS A 612 -19.59 -11.60 -5.14
CA LYS A 612 -18.97 -12.81 -5.70
C LYS A 612 -19.92 -13.48 -6.70
N ALA A 613 -21.18 -13.68 -6.33
CA ALA A 613 -22.17 -14.28 -7.23
C ALA A 613 -22.38 -13.42 -8.50
N PHE A 614 -22.30 -12.10 -8.38
CA PHE A 614 -22.30 -11.18 -9.52
C PHE A 614 -21.10 -11.45 -10.45
N PHE A 615 -19.87 -11.47 -9.96
CA PHE A 615 -18.69 -11.71 -10.81
C PHE A 615 -18.63 -13.15 -11.36
N ASP A 616 -19.15 -14.14 -10.64
CA ASP A 616 -19.32 -15.50 -11.14
C ASP A 616 -20.29 -15.53 -12.35
N LYS A 617 -21.33 -14.67 -12.37
CA LYS A 617 -22.20 -14.50 -13.55
C LYS A 617 -21.46 -13.81 -14.70
N VAL A 618 -20.70 -12.73 -14.42
CA VAL A 618 -19.89 -12.06 -15.45
C VAL A 618 -18.93 -13.04 -16.13
N LEU A 619 -18.23 -13.89 -15.37
CA LEU A 619 -17.34 -14.92 -15.92
C LEU A 619 -18.05 -15.94 -16.82
N LYS A 620 -19.33 -16.24 -16.56
CA LYS A 620 -20.15 -17.10 -17.44
C LYS A 620 -20.55 -16.41 -18.74
N GLU A 621 -20.77 -15.09 -18.71
CA GLU A 621 -21.05 -14.29 -19.90
C GLU A 621 -19.80 -14.17 -20.80
N GLU A 622 -18.61 -14.01 -20.20
CA GLU A 622 -17.33 -14.05 -20.93
C GLU A 622 -17.08 -15.39 -21.66
N ALA A 623 -17.67 -16.47 -21.16
CA ALA A 623 -17.57 -17.81 -21.75
C ALA A 623 -18.58 -18.05 -22.90
N GLN A 624 -19.50 -17.11 -23.17
CA GLN A 624 -20.43 -17.24 -24.30
C GLN A 624 -19.69 -17.20 -25.63
N ARG A 625 -20.33 -17.71 -26.69
CA ARG A 625 -19.76 -17.73 -28.05
C ARG A 625 -20.78 -17.21 -29.06
N LEU A 626 -20.29 -16.36 -29.95
CA LEU A 626 -20.94 -16.01 -31.21
C LEU A 626 -20.63 -17.14 -32.21
N VAL A 627 -21.59 -17.52 -33.04
CA VAL A 627 -21.37 -18.56 -34.06
C VAL A 627 -21.75 -18.01 -35.42
N ILE A 628 -20.83 -18.13 -36.37
CA ILE A 628 -21.08 -17.90 -37.80
C ILE A 628 -20.87 -19.22 -38.53
N LYS A 629 -21.48 -19.36 -39.70
CA LYS A 629 -21.33 -20.56 -40.53
C LYS A 629 -21.08 -20.18 -41.99
N LYS A 630 -20.25 -20.98 -42.66
CA LYS A 630 -20.08 -20.91 -44.11
C LYS A 630 -21.34 -21.47 -44.77
N SER A 631 -21.94 -20.67 -45.65
CA SER A 631 -23.16 -21.02 -46.41
C SER A 631 -22.91 -22.15 -47.40
#